data_AF-A0A1F7X8Q5-F1
#
_entry.id   AF-A0A1F7X8Q5-F1
#
_cell.length_a   1.000
_cell.length_b   1.000
_cell.length_c   1.000
_cell.angle_alpha   90.00
_cell.angle_beta   90.00
_cell.angle_gamma   90.00
#
_symmetry.space_group_name_H-M   'P 1'
#
loop_
_entity.id
_entity.type
_entity.pdbx_description
1 polymer ?
#
loop_
_entity_poly.entity_id
_entity_poly.type
_entity_poly.pdbx_seq_one_letter_code
_entity_poly.pdbx_strand_id
1 'polypeptide(L)' 'MEKELLEKVLLRLNILIALQVNNIFEKSTDLIKIEFLYSFGLRPSEIAEILGLTGDKISKQLYKLKKRGGEKNA' A
#
# COMPACT_ATOMS: atom_id res chain seq x y z
N MET A 1 -4.05 -16.29 20.27
CA MET A 1 -2.77 -16.59 19.60
C MET A 1 -2.99 -17.13 18.19
N GLU A 2 -3.73 -18.23 18.01
CA GLU A 2 -3.98 -18.82 16.67
C GLU A 2 -4.77 -17.90 15.73
N LYS A 3 -5.79 -17.20 16.24
CA LYS A 3 -6.60 -16.26 15.43
C LYS A 3 -5.78 -15.10 14.84
N GLU A 4 -4.85 -14.57 15.63
CA GLU A 4 -4.01 -13.44 15.23
C GLU A 4 -2.97 -13.85 14.17
N LEU A 5 -2.48 -15.09 14.26
CA LEU A 5 -1.61 -15.67 13.25
C LEU A 5 -2.37 -15.91 11.94
N LEU A 6 -3.60 -16.44 12.02
CA LEU A 6 -4.47 -16.66 10.87
C LEU A 6 -4.80 -15.33 10.16
N GLU A 7 -5.13 -14.28 10.90
CA GLU A 7 -5.40 -12.94 10.34
C GLU A 7 -4.17 -12.38 9.60
N LYS A 8 -2.96 -12.55 10.16
CA LYS A 8 -1.71 -12.14 9.50
C LYS A 8 -1.45 -12.94 8.23
N VAL A 9 -1.74 -14.25 8.22
CA VAL A 9 -1.59 -15.11 7.05
C VAL A 9 -2.59 -14.71 5.95
N LEU A 10 -3.85 -14.47 6.30
CA LEU A 10 -4.89 -14.02 5.36
C LEU A 10 -4.55 -12.66 4.74
N LEU A 11 -4.04 -11.72 5.55
CA LEU A 11 -3.60 -10.42 5.04
C LEU A 11 -2.47 -10.57 4.00
N ARG A 12 -1.45 -11.39 4.29
CA ARG A 12 -0.34 -11.66 3.38
C ARG A 12 -0.80 -12.33 2.08
N LEU A 13 -1.73 -13.29 2.17
CA LEU A 13 -2.35 -13.94 1.01
C LEU A 13 -3.11 -12.95 0.14
N ASN A 14 -3.91 -12.06 0.74
CA ASN A 14 -4.64 -11.03 0.01
C ASN A 14 -3.69 -10.07 -0.72
N ILE A 15 -2.57 -9.68 -0.08
CA ILE A 15 -1.54 -8.85 -0.71
C ILE A 15 -0.88 -9.58 -1.89
N LEU A 16 -0.54 -10.86 -1.75
CA LEU A 16 0.06 -11.65 -2.82
C LEU A 16 -0.88 -11.82 -4.01
N ILE A 17 -2.17 -12.11 -3.75
CA ILE A 17 -3.20 -12.19 -4.81
C ILE A 17 -3.36 -10.83 -5.48
N ALA A 18 -3.42 -9.76 -4.70
CA ALA A 18 -3.53 -8.40 -5.22
C ALA A 18 -2.34 -7.99 -6.10
N LEU A 19 -1.13 -8.44 -5.76
CA LEU A 19 0.09 -8.25 -6.57
C LEU A 19 0.09 -9.11 -7.84
N GLN A 20 -0.34 -10.38 -7.76
CA GLN A 20 -0.40 -11.28 -8.92
C GLN A 20 -1.49 -10.91 -9.93
N VAL A 21 -2.67 -10.51 -9.45
CA VAL A 21 -3.81 -10.12 -10.29
C VAL A 21 -3.53 -8.79 -10.99
N ASN A 22 -2.70 -7.92 -10.40
CA ASN A 22 -2.33 -6.64 -10.98
C ASN A 22 -0.97 -6.72 -11.70
N ASN A 23 -0.99 -7.12 -12.96
CA ASN A 23 0.04 -6.77 -13.97
C ASN A 23 0.30 -5.24 -14.07
N ILE A 24 -0.57 -4.46 -13.42
CA ILE A 24 -0.48 -3.01 -13.22
C ILE A 24 0.75 -2.64 -12.37
N PHE A 25 1.22 -3.48 -11.44
CA PHE A 25 2.35 -3.13 -10.58
C PHE A 25 3.64 -2.86 -11.36
N GLU A 26 4.05 -3.72 -12.29
CA GLU A 26 5.34 -3.51 -12.98
C GLU A 26 5.39 -2.20 -13.77
N LYS A 27 4.25 -1.77 -14.35
CA LYS A 27 4.18 -0.56 -15.19
C LYS A 27 3.68 0.69 -14.46
N SER A 28 3.31 0.57 -13.19
CA SER A 28 2.76 1.69 -12.42
C SER A 28 3.81 2.50 -11.69
N THR A 29 3.50 3.78 -11.51
CA THR A 29 4.30 4.70 -10.69
C THR A 29 4.26 4.28 -9.21
N ASP A 30 5.30 4.67 -8.46
CA ASP A 30 5.38 4.49 -7.01
C ASP A 30 4.13 5.01 -6.30
N LEU A 31 3.56 6.13 -6.77
CA LEU A 31 2.37 6.72 -6.16
C LEU A 31 1.15 5.78 -6.21
N ILE A 32 0.89 5.18 -7.37
CA ILE A 32 -0.24 4.25 -7.57
C ILE A 32 -0.04 2.99 -6.73
N LYS A 33 1.19 2.46 -6.68
CA LYS A 33 1.54 1.30 -5.85
C LYS A 33 1.31 1.59 -4.36
N ILE A 34 1.70 2.77 -3.90
CA ILE A 34 1.55 3.20 -2.51
C ILE A 34 0.06 3.39 -2.17
N GLU A 35 -0.70 4.05 -3.04
CA GLU A 35 -2.15 4.23 -2.86
C GLU A 35 -2.88 2.88 -2.76
N PHE A 36 -2.55 1.97 -3.67
CA PHE A 36 -3.12 0.63 -3.68
C PHE A 36 -2.82 -0.14 -2.39
N LEU A 37 -1.55 -0.23 -1.98
CA LEU A 37 -1.17 -0.95 -0.75
C LEU A 37 -1.77 -0.29 0.50
N TYR A 38 -1.83 1.04 0.54
CA TYR A 38 -2.47 1.77 1.63
C TYR A 38 -3.97 1.49 1.73
N SER A 39 -4.65 1.26 0.59
CA SER A 39 -6.08 0.89 0.58
C SER A 39 -6.37 -0.45 1.25
N PHE A 40 -5.38 -1.34 1.38
CA PHE A 40 -5.48 -2.58 2.17
C PHE A 40 -5.21 -2.39 3.67
N GLY A 41 -5.05 -1.14 4.13
CA GLY A 41 -4.79 -0.82 5.54
C GLY A 41 -3.35 -1.03 5.98
N LEU A 42 -2.42 -1.22 5.05
CA LEU A 42 -0.99 -1.37 5.36
C LEU A 42 -0.41 -0.07 5.92
N ARG A 43 0.43 -0.20 6.95
CA ARG A 43 1.15 0.94 7.54
C ARG A 43 2.30 1.35 6.62
N PRO A 44 2.75 2.62 6.68
CA PRO A 44 3.84 3.11 5.84
C PRO A 44 5.13 2.28 5.92
N SER A 45 5.45 1.71 7.08
CA SER A 45 6.61 0.83 7.28
C SER A 45 6.48 -0.50 6.52
N GLU A 46 5.27 -1.07 6.46
CA GLU A 46 5.01 -2.34 5.77
C GLU A 46 5.01 -2.12 4.24
N ILE A 47 4.48 -0.99 3.79
CA ILE A 47 4.54 -0.58 2.38
C ILE A 47 6.00 -0.33 1.95
N ALA A 48 6.79 0.30 2.81
CA ALA A 48 8.21 0.57 2.57
C ALA A 48 9.00 -0.74 2.37
N GLU A 49 8.74 -1.75 3.22
CA GLU A 49 9.33 -3.09 3.12
C GLU A 49 8.94 -3.78 1.80
N ILE A 50 7.65 -3.76 1.43
CA ILE A 50 7.15 -4.40 0.21
C ILE A 50 7.74 -3.76 -1.06
N LEU A 51 7.91 -2.44 -1.08
CA LEU A 51 8.37 -1.70 -2.25
C LEU A 51 9.90 -1.48 -2.29
N GLY A 52 10.64 -1.87 -1.25
CA GLY A 52 12.06 -1.57 -1.12
C GLY A 52 12.36 -0.06 -1.04
N LEU A 53 11.46 0.70 -0.42
CA LEU A 53 11.55 2.16 -0.28
C LEU A 53 11.74 2.57 1.20
N THR A 54 11.97 3.85 1.47
CA THR A 54 12.03 4.39 2.84
C THR A 54 10.66 4.83 3.34
N GLY A 55 10.38 4.66 4.64
CA GLY A 55 9.13 5.11 5.27
C GLY A 55 8.85 6.61 5.07
N ASP A 56 9.89 7.44 5.02
CA ASP A 56 9.79 8.87 4.71
C ASP A 56 9.28 9.13 3.29
N LYS A 57 9.76 8.36 2.30
CA LYS A 57 9.30 8.46 0.92
C LYS A 57 7.82 8.06 0.83
N ILE A 58 7.41 7.00 1.53
CA ILE A 58 6.00 6.58 1.60
C ILE A 58 5.14 7.68 2.22
N SER A 59 5.54 8.21 3.38
CA SER A 59 4.81 9.25 4.11
C SER A 59 4.62 10.52 3.27
N LYS A 60 5.67 10.95 2.55
CA LYS A 60 5.59 12.09 1.62
C LYS A 60 4.61 11.85 0.48
N GLN A 61 4.56 10.64 -0.08
CA GLN A 61 3.61 10.31 -1.16
C GLN A 61 2.17 10.24 -0.66
N LEU A 62 1.94 9.65 0.52
CA LEU A 62 0.63 9.63 1.17
C LEU A 62 0.10 11.04 1.48
N TYR A 63 0.98 11.95 1.92
CA TYR A 63 0.62 13.35 2.13
C TYR A 63 0.17 14.03 0.82
N LYS A 64 0.88 13.77 -0.30
CA LYS A 64 0.49 14.28 -1.62
C LYS A 64 -0.85 13.72 -2.09
N LEU A 65 -1.15 12.44 -1.80
CA LEU A 65 -2.44 11.82 -2.10
C LEU A 65 -3.59 12.51 -1.35
N LYS A 66 -3.43 12.74 -0.03
CA LYS A 66 -4.43 13.44 0.78
C LYS A 66 -4.71 14.85 0.25
N LYS A 67 -3.67 15.61 -0.11
CA LYS A 67 -3.83 16.96 -0.65
C LYS A 67 -4.59 16.98 -1.98
N ARG A 68 -4.29 16.03 -2.88
CA ARG A 68 -5.01 15.86 -4.16
C ARG A 68 -6.48 15.45 -3.99
N GLY A 69 -6.81 14.66 -2.97
CA GLY A 69 -8.20 14.30 -2.66
C GLY A 69 -9.00 15.45 -2.03
N GLY A 70 -8.35 16.34 -1.28
CA GLY A 70 -8.96 17.53 -0.70
C GLY A 70 -9.28 18.62 -1.73
N GLU A 71 -8.40 18.83 -2.72
CA GLU A 71 -8.59 19.83 -3.79
C GLU A 71 -9.71 19.48 -4.78
N LYS A 72 -10.15 18.22 -4.86
CA LYS A 72 -11.28 17.80 -5.72
C LYS A 72 -12.67 18.06 -5.12
N ASN A 73 -12.74 18.42 -3.83
CA ASN A 73 -13.99 18.66 -3.11
C ASN A 73 -14.11 20.12 -2.59
N ALA A 74 -13.31 21.04 -3.15
CA ALA A 74 -13.30 22.46 -2.80
C ALA A 74 -13.73 23.32 -3.99
#